data_AF-A0A2N3HMT8-F1
#
_entry.id   AF-A0A2N3HMT8-F1
#
_cell.length_a   1.000
_cell.length_b   1.000
_cell.length_c   1.000
_cell.angle_alpha   90.00
_cell.angle_beta   90.00
_cell.angle_gamma   90.00
#
_symmetry.space_group_name_H-M   'P 1'
#
loop_
_entity.id
_entity.type
_entity.pdbx_description
1 polymer ?
#
loop_
_entity_poly.entity_id
_entity_poly.type
_entity_poly.pdbx_seq_one_letter_code
_entity_poly.pdbx_strand_id
1 'polypeptide(L)'
;MKKYTLKDIDSFIRKNNIIKKFLNDDDIVKIHHEWYLNSGLNFNDFLWLLFNKSILINGEMFGQTGDELLFYQNNYNLYINMAYFRREEGASSKIVRKFMRLGFESQNKADKLSAKKSIFKMKVTAITNINGTCEYAKSVHAKEYEVDNFLNECHIATDKCTNEFGCSCTFALSPLRDEKGHFIRKNI
;
A
#
# COMPACT_ATOMS: atom_id res chain seq x y z
N MET A 1 -19.42 10.93 5.90
CA MET A 1 -19.23 12.40 5.93
C MET A 1 -18.70 12.81 4.55
N LYS A 2 -19.30 13.80 3.88
CA LYS A 2 -18.81 14.28 2.56
C LYS A 2 -17.62 15.21 2.78
N LYS A 3 -16.39 14.68 2.65
CA LYS A 3 -15.15 15.42 2.98
C LYS A 3 -14.66 16.30 1.82
N TYR A 4 -14.85 15.86 0.58
CA TYR A 4 -14.28 16.53 -0.59
C TYR A 4 -15.36 17.14 -1.48
N THR A 5 -14.98 18.21 -2.15
CA THR A 5 -15.73 18.90 -3.19
C THR A 5 -14.85 19.06 -4.44
N LEU A 6 -15.44 19.52 -5.55
CA LEU A 6 -14.68 19.78 -6.78
C LEU A 6 -13.48 20.71 -6.58
N LYS A 7 -13.59 21.67 -5.64
CA LYS A 7 -12.50 22.61 -5.32
C LYS A 7 -11.28 21.93 -4.70
N ASP A 8 -11.45 20.72 -4.15
CA ASP A 8 -10.39 19.98 -3.47
C ASP A 8 -9.63 19.04 -4.41
N ILE A 9 -10.01 18.94 -5.69
CA ILE A 9 -9.47 17.94 -6.62
C ILE A 9 -7.95 18.04 -6.76
N ASP A 10 -7.39 19.24 -6.94
CA ASP A 10 -5.96 19.41 -7.11
C ASP A 10 -5.17 19.03 -5.85
N SER A 11 -5.72 19.36 -4.68
CA SER A 11 -5.13 18.97 -3.39
C SER A 11 -5.18 17.46 -3.20
N PHE A 12 -6.32 16.86 -3.52
CA PHE A 12 -6.52 15.42 -3.46
C PHE A 12 -5.55 14.68 -4.38
N ILE A 13 -5.43 15.10 -5.64
CA ILE A 13 -4.53 14.49 -6.64
C ILE A 13 -3.08 14.65 -6.23
N ARG A 14 -2.67 15.81 -5.71
CA ARG A 14 -1.31 16.03 -5.20
C ARG A 14 -0.98 15.11 -4.04
N LYS A 15 -1.93 14.91 -3.11
CA LYS A 15 -1.78 13.99 -1.98
C LYS A 15 -1.73 12.53 -2.44
N ASN A 16 -2.52 12.18 -3.45
CA ASN A 16 -2.63 10.83 -4.01
C ASN A 16 -1.95 10.76 -5.39
N ASN A 17 -0.71 11.26 -5.47
CA ASN A 17 0.03 11.43 -6.73
C ASN A 17 0.19 10.12 -7.54
N ILE A 18 0.05 8.95 -6.89
CA ILE A 18 0.03 7.65 -7.57
C ILE A 18 -1.06 7.58 -8.65
N ILE A 19 -2.18 8.30 -8.51
CA ILE A 19 -3.22 8.39 -9.54
C ILE A 19 -2.66 8.97 -10.84
N LYS A 20 -1.77 9.97 -10.75
CA LYS A 20 -1.11 10.60 -11.91
C LYS A 20 -0.12 9.70 -12.64
N LYS A 21 0.24 8.55 -12.06
CA LYS A 21 1.01 7.52 -12.77
C LYS A 21 0.16 6.80 -13.83
N PHE A 22 -1.16 6.83 -13.69
CA PHE A 22 -2.09 6.08 -14.54
C PHE A 22 -3.07 6.96 -15.31
N LEU A 23 -3.41 8.14 -14.77
CA LEU A 23 -4.39 9.04 -15.34
C LEU A 23 -3.76 10.43 -15.47
N ASN A 24 -3.68 10.94 -16.68
CA ASN A 24 -3.28 12.34 -16.91
C ASN A 24 -4.47 13.30 -16.58
N ASP A 25 -4.28 14.61 -16.75
CA ASP A 25 -5.35 15.59 -16.51
C ASP A 25 -6.56 15.36 -17.43
N ASP A 26 -6.34 15.10 -18.71
CA ASP A 26 -7.40 14.89 -19.69
C ASP A 26 -8.23 13.64 -19.36
N ASP A 27 -7.58 12.55 -18.92
CA ASP A 27 -8.25 11.33 -18.47
C ASP A 27 -9.15 11.62 -17.27
N ILE A 28 -8.66 12.37 -16.29
CA ILE A 28 -9.42 12.74 -15.08
C ILE A 28 -10.64 13.60 -15.45
N VAL A 29 -10.46 14.58 -16.34
CA VAL A 29 -11.55 15.43 -16.84
C VAL A 29 -12.60 14.60 -17.58
N LYS A 30 -12.17 13.68 -18.44
CA LYS A 30 -13.07 12.78 -19.18
C LYS A 30 -13.86 11.88 -18.23
N ILE A 31 -13.20 11.23 -17.28
CA ILE A 31 -13.85 10.37 -16.28
C ILE A 31 -14.81 11.18 -15.42
N HIS A 32 -14.46 12.41 -15.05
CA HIS A 32 -15.35 13.30 -14.29
C HIS A 32 -16.62 13.60 -15.07
N HIS A 33 -16.50 13.96 -16.35
CA HIS A 33 -17.64 14.24 -17.21
C HIS A 33 -18.54 13.01 -17.38
N GLU A 34 -17.97 11.83 -17.65
CA GLU A 34 -18.72 10.57 -17.74
C GLU A 34 -19.44 10.22 -16.43
N TRP A 35 -18.78 10.37 -15.30
CA TRP A 35 -19.37 10.11 -13.98
C TRP A 35 -20.52 11.07 -13.68
N TYR A 36 -20.32 12.37 -13.95
CA TYR A 36 -21.31 13.41 -13.69
C TYR A 36 -22.61 13.16 -14.46
N LEU A 37 -22.50 12.81 -15.75
CA LEU A 37 -23.64 12.53 -16.62
C LEU A 37 -24.45 11.30 -16.20
N ASN A 38 -23.80 10.28 -15.63
CA ASN A 38 -24.45 8.99 -15.40
C ASN A 38 -25.14 8.88 -14.03
N SER A 39 -24.60 9.44 -12.94
CA SER A 39 -25.19 9.35 -11.60
C SER A 39 -24.49 10.25 -10.56
N GLY A 40 -23.95 11.41 -10.97
CA GLY A 40 -22.99 12.23 -10.21
C GLY A 40 -23.47 12.84 -8.88
N LEU A 41 -23.89 12.01 -7.92
CA LEU A 41 -24.55 12.43 -6.68
C LEU A 41 -23.57 12.76 -5.55
N ASN A 42 -22.37 12.16 -5.58
CA ASN A 42 -21.38 12.29 -4.50
C ASN A 42 -19.95 12.36 -5.05
N PHE A 43 -19.32 13.51 -4.90
CA PHE A 43 -17.95 13.74 -5.39
C PHE A 43 -16.92 12.76 -4.83
N ASN A 44 -17.12 12.23 -3.62
CA ASN A 44 -16.26 11.17 -3.10
C ASN A 44 -16.31 9.88 -3.92
N ASP A 45 -17.45 9.56 -4.54
CA ASP A 45 -17.58 8.38 -5.41
C ASP A 45 -16.78 8.57 -6.70
N PHE A 46 -16.67 9.80 -7.19
CA PHE A 46 -15.76 10.14 -8.28
C PHE A 46 -14.29 9.95 -7.87
N LEU A 47 -13.88 10.46 -6.71
CA LEU A 47 -12.51 10.24 -6.21
C LEU A 47 -12.20 8.76 -6.01
N TRP A 48 -13.18 7.99 -5.55
CA TRP A 48 -13.08 6.53 -5.46
C TRP A 48 -12.95 5.86 -6.83
N LEU A 49 -13.70 6.33 -7.82
CA LEU A 49 -13.63 5.86 -9.20
C LEU A 49 -12.22 6.04 -9.79
N LEU A 50 -11.53 7.13 -9.47
CA LEU A 50 -10.15 7.35 -9.91
C LEU A 50 -9.19 6.25 -9.40
N PHE A 51 -9.33 5.82 -8.15
CA PHE A 51 -8.55 4.68 -7.63
C PHE A 51 -8.87 3.38 -8.38
N ASN A 52 -10.15 3.09 -8.61
CA ASN A 52 -10.55 1.87 -9.31
C ASN A 52 -10.03 1.85 -10.76
N LYS A 53 -10.13 2.97 -11.47
CA LYS A 53 -9.56 3.12 -12.82
C LYS A 53 -8.05 2.94 -12.82
N SER A 54 -7.35 3.51 -11.83
CA SER A 54 -5.90 3.34 -11.68
C SER A 54 -5.50 1.87 -11.44
N ILE A 55 -6.28 1.11 -10.67
CA ILE A 55 -6.05 -0.33 -10.47
C ILE A 55 -6.20 -1.10 -11.78
N LEU A 56 -7.26 -0.81 -12.55
CA LEU A 56 -7.52 -1.48 -13.83
C LEU A 56 -6.38 -1.21 -14.83
N ILE A 57 -5.97 0.05 -14.97
CA ILE A 57 -4.86 0.43 -15.86
C ILE A 57 -3.56 -0.25 -15.42
N ASN A 58 -3.27 -0.31 -14.11
CA ASN A 58 -2.09 -1.03 -13.62
C ASN A 58 -2.14 -2.54 -13.99
N GLY A 59 -3.32 -3.15 -13.96
CA GLY A 59 -3.53 -4.53 -14.40
C GLY A 59 -3.33 -4.72 -15.91
N GLU A 60 -3.86 -3.80 -16.72
CA GLU A 60 -3.66 -3.80 -18.17
C GLU A 60 -2.17 -3.62 -18.54
N MET A 61 -1.48 -2.68 -17.89
CA MET A 61 -0.04 -2.47 -18.06
C MET A 61 0.76 -3.72 -17.70
N PHE A 62 0.39 -4.43 -16.62
CA PHE A 62 1.02 -5.71 -16.29
C PHE A 62 0.79 -6.77 -17.36
N GLY A 63 -0.44 -6.88 -17.88
CA GLY A 63 -0.75 -7.80 -18.98
C GLY A 63 0.06 -7.54 -20.25
N GLN A 64 0.41 -6.27 -20.51
CA GLN A 64 1.23 -5.89 -21.68
C GLN A 64 2.74 -6.05 -21.46
N THR A 65 3.24 -5.73 -20.26
CA THR A 65 4.68 -5.65 -19.99
C THR A 65 5.26 -6.88 -19.31
N GLY A 66 4.44 -7.62 -18.56
CA GLY A 66 4.89 -8.71 -17.68
C GLY A 66 5.74 -8.25 -16.48
N ASP A 67 5.85 -6.95 -16.21
CA ASP A 67 6.64 -6.43 -15.08
C ASP A 67 5.92 -6.63 -13.74
N GLU A 68 6.07 -7.83 -13.20
CA GLU A 68 5.44 -8.24 -11.95
C GLU A 68 5.92 -7.41 -10.74
N LEU A 69 7.17 -6.96 -10.75
CA LEU A 69 7.72 -6.15 -9.65
C LEU A 69 7.05 -4.78 -9.62
N LEU A 70 7.02 -4.09 -10.76
CA LEU A 70 6.39 -2.78 -10.89
C LEU A 70 4.89 -2.86 -10.58
N PHE A 71 4.21 -3.91 -11.04
CA PHE A 71 2.79 -4.15 -10.76
C PHE A 71 2.49 -4.16 -9.25
N TYR A 72 3.27 -4.92 -8.47
CA TYR A 72 3.06 -5.00 -7.02
C TYR A 72 3.46 -3.72 -6.29
N GLN A 73 4.54 -3.04 -6.71
CA GLN A 73 4.92 -1.74 -6.13
C GLN A 73 3.83 -0.68 -6.35
N ASN A 74 3.23 -0.66 -7.53
CA ASN A 74 2.11 0.22 -7.84
C ASN A 74 0.87 -0.11 -6.99
N ASN A 75 0.52 -1.39 -6.85
CA ASN A 75 -0.61 -1.83 -6.04
C ASN A 75 -0.42 -1.48 -4.55
N TYR A 76 0.80 -1.62 -4.01
CA TYR A 76 1.09 -1.15 -2.65
C TYR A 76 0.70 0.33 -2.50
N ASN A 77 1.21 1.20 -3.36
CA ASN A 77 0.93 2.63 -3.30
C ASN A 77 -0.56 2.95 -3.46
N LEU A 78 -1.25 2.29 -4.40
CA LEU A 78 -2.69 2.47 -4.60
C LEU A 78 -3.48 2.06 -3.36
N TYR A 79 -3.26 0.86 -2.82
CA TYR A 79 -4.02 0.36 -1.68
C TYR A 79 -3.77 1.14 -0.39
N ILE A 80 -2.54 1.61 -0.16
CA ILE A 80 -2.24 2.46 1.00
C ILE A 80 -2.96 3.82 0.87
N ASN A 81 -2.95 4.45 -0.30
CA ASN A 81 -3.70 5.69 -0.53
C ASN A 81 -5.22 5.49 -0.41
N MET A 82 -5.75 4.36 -0.92
CA MET A 82 -7.15 3.98 -0.71
C MET A 82 -7.49 3.81 0.78
N ALA A 83 -6.62 3.17 1.57
CA ALA A 83 -6.83 3.02 3.00
C ALA A 83 -6.92 4.37 3.72
N TYR A 84 -6.03 5.31 3.39
CA TYR A 84 -6.06 6.67 3.92
C TYR A 84 -7.32 7.41 3.49
N PHE A 85 -7.68 7.36 2.22
CA PHE A 85 -8.90 7.96 1.72
C PHE A 85 -10.13 7.43 2.45
N ARG A 86 -10.30 6.11 2.57
CA ARG A 86 -11.42 5.49 3.31
C ARG A 86 -11.45 5.93 4.78
N ARG A 87 -10.30 6.06 5.43
CA ARG A 87 -10.21 6.59 6.81
C ARG A 87 -10.75 8.02 6.88
N GLU A 88 -10.38 8.86 5.92
CA GLU A 88 -10.82 10.25 5.83
C GLU A 88 -12.32 10.40 5.58
N GLU A 89 -12.95 9.43 4.90
CA GLU A 89 -14.40 9.37 4.73
C GLU A 89 -15.17 8.92 5.99
N GLY A 90 -14.46 8.46 7.01
CA GLY A 90 -15.03 7.86 8.22
C GLY A 90 -15.40 6.39 8.06
N ALA A 91 -14.76 5.66 7.14
CA ALA A 91 -14.99 4.22 7.01
C ALA A 91 -14.56 3.47 8.29
N SER A 92 -15.21 2.33 8.55
CA SER A 92 -14.87 1.48 9.70
C SER A 92 -13.43 0.97 9.64
N SER A 93 -12.85 0.69 10.80
CA SER A 93 -11.49 0.12 10.93
C SER A 93 -11.32 -1.13 10.08
N LYS A 94 -12.37 -1.96 9.98
CA LYS A 94 -12.37 -3.18 9.16
C LYS A 94 -12.07 -2.86 7.69
N ILE A 95 -12.71 -1.83 7.12
CA ILE A 95 -12.49 -1.41 5.74
C ILE A 95 -11.10 -0.83 5.56
N VAL A 96 -10.66 0.05 6.47
CA VAL A 96 -9.32 0.65 6.40
C VAL A 96 -8.24 -0.43 6.47
N ARG A 97 -8.36 -1.38 7.41
CA ARG A 97 -7.41 -2.50 7.56
C ARG A 97 -7.38 -3.40 6.34
N LYS A 98 -8.53 -3.65 5.69
CA LYS A 98 -8.56 -4.42 4.43
C LYS A 98 -7.61 -3.83 3.39
N PHE A 99 -7.68 -2.52 3.14
CA PHE A 99 -6.81 -1.87 2.16
C PHE A 99 -5.36 -1.78 2.62
N MET A 100 -5.10 -1.52 3.91
CA MET A 100 -3.73 -1.60 4.45
C MET A 100 -3.12 -2.99 4.25
N ARG A 101 -3.90 -4.06 4.52
CA ARG A 101 -3.46 -5.44 4.34
C ARG A 101 -3.17 -5.76 2.88
N LEU A 102 -4.04 -5.36 1.96
CA LEU A 102 -3.79 -5.51 0.51
C LEU A 102 -2.52 -4.78 0.06
N GLY A 103 -2.26 -3.60 0.63
CA GLY A 103 -1.00 -2.87 0.44
C GLY A 103 0.19 -3.71 0.88
N PHE A 104 0.19 -4.15 2.14
CA PHE A 104 1.29 -4.97 2.70
C PHE A 104 1.49 -6.31 1.98
N GLU A 105 0.41 -6.95 1.52
CA GLU A 105 0.48 -8.13 0.67
C GLU A 105 1.17 -7.84 -0.66
N SER A 106 0.85 -6.71 -1.29
CA SER A 106 1.51 -6.28 -2.53
C SER A 106 2.99 -5.98 -2.29
N GLN A 107 3.33 -5.23 -1.24
CA GLN A 107 4.72 -4.93 -0.88
C GLN A 107 5.52 -6.22 -0.61
N ASN A 108 4.96 -7.17 0.15
CA ASN A 108 5.65 -8.43 0.42
C ASN A 108 5.91 -9.24 -0.86
N LYS A 109 4.98 -9.23 -1.83
CA LYS A 109 5.21 -9.86 -3.13
C LYS A 109 6.32 -9.16 -3.92
N ALA A 110 6.34 -7.83 -3.95
CA ALA A 110 7.43 -7.06 -4.54
C ALA A 110 8.79 -7.37 -3.86
N ASP A 111 8.80 -7.50 -2.54
CA ASP A 111 9.99 -7.81 -1.76
C ASP A 111 10.50 -9.23 -2.01
N LYS A 112 9.60 -10.22 -2.17
CA LYS A 112 9.97 -11.59 -2.58
C LYS A 112 10.66 -11.58 -3.96
N LEU A 113 10.11 -10.85 -4.92
CA LEU A 113 10.72 -10.73 -6.26
C LEU A 113 12.09 -10.03 -6.20
N SER A 114 12.18 -8.94 -5.44
CA SER A 114 13.43 -8.21 -5.23
C SER A 114 14.49 -9.06 -4.53
N ALA A 115 14.08 -9.82 -3.51
CA ALA A 115 14.94 -10.74 -2.79
C ALA A 115 15.43 -11.86 -3.70
N LYS A 116 14.59 -12.42 -4.58
CA LYS A 116 15.02 -13.43 -5.58
C LYS A 116 16.08 -12.87 -6.52
N LYS A 117 15.92 -11.63 -7.01
CA LYS A 117 16.87 -10.95 -7.92
C LYS A 117 18.17 -10.50 -7.24
N SER A 118 18.18 -10.33 -5.91
CA SER A 118 19.36 -9.91 -5.16
C SER A 118 20.48 -10.98 -5.15
N ILE A 119 21.73 -10.54 -5.14
CA ILE A 119 22.91 -11.40 -4.89
C ILE A 119 23.12 -11.71 -3.39
N PHE A 120 22.45 -10.95 -2.51
CA PHE A 120 22.54 -11.09 -1.07
C PHE A 120 21.38 -11.89 -0.51
N LYS A 121 21.61 -12.59 0.61
CA LYS A 121 20.50 -13.11 1.40
C LYS A 121 19.75 -11.92 2.01
N MET A 122 18.43 -11.93 1.91
CA MET A 122 17.58 -10.83 2.36
C MET A 122 16.68 -11.27 3.51
N LYS A 123 16.27 -10.33 4.34
CA LYS A 123 15.29 -10.49 5.42
C LYS A 123 14.28 -9.35 5.38
N VAL A 124 13.12 -9.58 5.98
CA VAL A 124 12.14 -8.52 6.24
C VAL A 124 12.16 -8.21 7.73
N THR A 125 12.22 -6.92 8.07
CA THR A 125 12.16 -6.45 9.45
C THR A 125 10.87 -5.68 9.66
N ALA A 126 10.09 -6.06 10.67
CA ALA A 126 8.92 -5.29 11.07
C ALA A 126 9.35 -4.00 11.80
N ILE A 127 8.80 -2.87 11.39
CA ILE A 127 9.08 -1.55 11.97
C ILE A 127 7.77 -1.04 12.55
N THR A 128 7.75 -0.83 13.86
CA THR A 128 6.55 -0.40 14.58
C THR A 128 6.87 0.80 15.47
N ASN A 129 5.86 1.61 15.81
CA ASN A 129 6.05 2.63 16.83
C ASN A 129 6.14 1.96 18.22
N ILE A 130 7.27 2.09 18.89
CA ILE A 130 7.49 1.54 20.25
C ILE A 130 6.91 2.41 21.36
N ASN A 131 6.79 3.72 21.10
CA ASN A 131 6.42 4.73 22.10
C ASN A 131 4.91 4.92 22.23
N GLY A 132 4.17 4.42 21.26
CA GLY A 132 2.73 4.27 21.36
C GLY A 132 2.34 2.98 20.67
N THR A 133 1.34 2.30 21.22
CA THR A 133 0.51 1.28 20.57
C THR A 133 0.80 -0.18 20.91
N CYS A 134 -0.28 -0.89 21.25
CA CYS A 134 -0.56 -2.33 21.18
C CYS A 134 0.59 -3.30 21.52
N GLU A 135 0.37 -4.20 22.48
CA GLU A 135 1.33 -5.25 22.88
C GLU A 135 1.86 -6.07 21.70
N TYR A 136 1.03 -6.30 20.68
CA TYR A 136 1.47 -6.96 19.45
C TYR A 136 2.52 -6.17 18.67
N ALA A 137 2.34 -4.85 18.54
CA ALA A 137 3.30 -3.99 17.85
C ALA A 137 4.65 -3.96 18.56
N LYS A 138 4.64 -4.03 19.91
CA LYS A 138 5.86 -4.15 20.72
C LYS A 138 6.55 -5.49 20.53
N SER A 139 5.79 -6.59 20.48
CA SER A 139 6.36 -7.94 20.38
C SER A 139 6.98 -8.27 19.01
N VAL A 140 6.61 -7.51 17.97
CA VAL A 140 7.16 -7.67 16.61
C VAL A 140 8.15 -6.57 16.20
N HIS A 141 8.35 -5.54 17.02
CA HIS A 141 9.26 -4.45 16.67
C HIS A 141 10.68 -4.95 16.42
N ALA A 142 11.28 -4.54 15.30
CA ALA A 142 12.62 -4.93 14.86
C ALA A 142 12.83 -6.45 14.72
N LYS A 143 11.77 -7.25 14.81
CA LYS A 143 11.85 -8.69 14.60
C LYS A 143 12.13 -8.97 13.12
N GLU A 144 13.05 -9.89 12.90
CA GLU A 144 13.50 -10.31 11.59
C GLU A 144 12.76 -11.57 11.17
N TYR A 145 12.36 -11.60 9.90
CA TYR A 145 11.63 -12.68 9.30
C TYR A 145 12.27 -13.06 7.97
N GLU A 146 12.16 -14.33 7.61
CA GLU A 146 12.37 -14.72 6.23
C GLU A 146 11.34 -14.05 5.33
N VAL A 147 11.79 -13.57 4.17
CA VAL A 147 10.94 -12.85 3.21
C VAL A 147 9.72 -13.68 2.83
N ASP A 148 9.87 -15.00 2.72
CA ASP A 148 8.79 -15.87 2.30
C ASP A 148 7.70 -16.08 3.36
N ASN A 149 8.06 -16.02 4.63
CA ASN A 149 7.17 -16.33 5.76
C ASN A 149 6.63 -15.08 6.47
N PHE A 150 7.16 -13.89 6.15
CA PHE A 150 6.86 -12.65 6.85
C PHE A 150 5.36 -12.41 7.08
N LEU A 151 4.51 -12.43 6.06
CA LEU A 151 3.07 -12.13 6.25
C LEU A 151 2.25 -13.22 6.92
N ASN A 152 2.80 -14.43 7.04
CA ASN A 152 2.19 -15.54 7.78
C ASN A 152 2.47 -15.39 9.27
N GLU A 153 3.70 -14.97 9.62
CA GLU A 153 4.15 -14.83 11.01
C GLU A 153 3.88 -13.43 11.59
N CYS A 154 3.89 -12.40 10.75
CA CYS A 154 3.65 -11.02 11.08
C CYS A 154 2.23 -10.60 10.65
N HIS A 155 1.31 -10.65 11.60
CA HIS A 155 -0.10 -10.27 11.50
C HIS A 155 -0.30 -8.74 11.46
N ILE A 156 0.47 -8.03 10.64
CA ILE A 156 0.26 -6.60 10.42
C ILE A 156 -1.04 -6.34 9.66
N ALA A 157 -1.73 -5.26 10.05
CA ALA A 157 -3.03 -4.84 9.54
C ALA A 157 -4.14 -5.91 9.61
N THR A 158 -4.09 -6.81 10.59
CA THR A 158 -5.18 -7.77 10.84
C THR A 158 -6.19 -7.23 11.84
N ASP A 159 -7.23 -8.02 12.12
CA ASP A 159 -8.21 -7.79 13.18
C ASP A 159 -7.61 -7.54 14.57
N LYS A 160 -6.37 -7.99 14.82
CA LYS A 160 -5.60 -7.69 16.05
C LYS A 160 -5.17 -6.23 16.18
N CYS A 161 -5.25 -5.42 15.12
CA CYS A 161 -4.92 -4.00 15.17
C CYS A 161 -6.12 -3.16 15.65
N THR A 162 -6.00 -2.51 16.81
CA THR A 162 -7.04 -1.62 17.37
C THR A 162 -6.90 -0.18 16.86
N ASN A 163 -8.01 0.58 16.91
CA ASN A 163 -8.01 2.02 16.59
C ASN A 163 -7.54 2.90 17.74
N GLU A 164 -7.46 2.36 18.96
CA GLU A 164 -7.26 3.11 20.20
C GLU A 164 -5.95 3.90 20.19
N PHE A 165 -4.92 3.38 19.52
CA PHE A 165 -3.59 3.99 19.52
C PHE A 165 -3.11 4.40 18.12
N GLY A 166 -3.85 4.04 17.06
CA GLY A 166 -3.44 4.22 15.66
C GLY A 166 -2.47 3.14 15.16
N CYS A 167 -2.79 2.49 14.03
CA CYS A 167 -1.90 1.48 13.44
C CYS A 167 -0.73 2.15 12.70
N SER A 168 0.49 1.88 13.14
CA SER A 168 1.75 2.44 12.60
C SER A 168 2.80 1.36 12.27
N CYS A 169 2.38 0.11 12.15
CA CYS A 169 3.26 -0.99 11.77
C CYS A 169 3.54 -0.94 10.26
N THR A 170 4.80 -1.05 9.88
CA THR A 170 5.30 -1.22 8.52
C THR A 170 6.43 -2.25 8.53
N PHE A 171 7.09 -2.46 7.40
CA PHE A 171 8.25 -3.34 7.32
C PHE A 171 9.22 -2.87 6.24
N ALA A 172 10.46 -3.35 6.33
CA ALA A 172 11.51 -3.05 5.37
C ALA A 172 12.25 -4.33 4.96
N LEU A 173 12.53 -4.46 3.66
CA LEU A 173 13.45 -5.45 3.12
C LEU A 173 14.88 -4.97 3.33
N SER A 174 15.74 -5.81 3.92
CA SER A 174 17.15 -5.50 4.11
C SER A 174 18.05 -6.71 3.85
N PRO A 175 19.30 -6.51 3.42
CA PRO A 175 20.26 -7.61 3.30
C PRO A 175 20.65 -8.11 4.70
N LEU A 176 20.83 -9.43 4.82
CA LEU A 176 21.39 -10.05 6.01
C LEU A 176 22.86 -9.65 6.17
N ARG A 177 23.26 -9.46 7.43
CA ARG A 177 24.64 -9.17 7.82
C ARG A 177 25.13 -10.24 8.77
N ASP A 178 26.41 -10.59 8.68
CA ASP A 178 27.09 -11.43 9.66
C ASP A 178 27.36 -10.66 10.97
N GLU A 179 27.94 -11.35 11.96
CA GLU A 179 28.31 -10.75 13.25
C GLU A 179 29.31 -9.59 13.14
N LYS A 180 30.03 -9.49 12.01
CA LYS A 180 30.99 -8.41 11.71
C LYS A 180 30.36 -7.28 10.90
N GLY A 181 29.06 -7.37 10.58
CA GLY A 181 28.32 -6.38 9.81
C GLY A 181 28.48 -6.52 8.29
N HIS A 182 29.14 -7.55 7.77
CA HIS A 182 29.29 -7.77 6.33
C HIS A 182 28.04 -8.39 5.73
N PHE A 183 27.71 -8.00 4.49
CA PHE A 183 26.57 -8.58 3.78
C PHE A 183 26.80 -10.06 3.44
N ILE A 184 25.80 -10.90 3.73
CA ILE A 184 25.86 -12.33 3.42
C ILE A 184 25.40 -12.55 1.97
N ARG A 185 26.27 -13.09 1.12
CA ARG A 185 25.93 -13.47 -0.26
C ARG A 185 25.13 -14.77 -0.31
N LYS A 186 24.33 -14.94 -1.35
CA LYS A 186 23.73 -16.24 -1.67
C LYS A 186 24.83 -17.19 -2.15
N ASN A 187 24.73 -18.46 -1.76
CA ASN A 187 25.51 -19.51 -2.40
C ASN A 187 24.83 -19.76 -3.75
N ILE A 188 25.52 -19.44 -4.85
CA ILE A 188 25.05 -19.69 -6.22
C ILE A 188 25.41 -21.13 -6.58
#